data_AF-X0RX22-F1
#
_entry.id   AF-X0RX22-F1
#
_cell.length_a   1.000
_cell.length_b   1.000
_cell.length_c   1.000
_cell.angle_alpha   90.00
_cell.angle_beta   90.00
_cell.angle_gamma   90.00
#
_symmetry.space_group_name_H-M   'P 1'
#
loop_
_entity.id
_entity.type
_entity.pdbx_description
1 polymer ?
#
loop_
_entity_poly.entity_id
_entity_poly.type
_entity_poly.pdbx_seq_one_letter_code
_entity_poly.pdbx_strand_id
1 'polypeptide(L)'
;MKKILVLIILISVLLVGLVGTAFASDGVIKIGAAVSLTGKMAYEGRLVKDGYEVWADWVNSHGGINAGGKNYDVKVIYYDDESTPVRGAKLTEKLITQNKVQYLFGPFSSSITFATTAIGEK
;
A
#
# COMPACT_ATOMS: atom_id res chain seq x y z
N MET A 1 53.25 1.43 -9.44
CA MET A 1 52.16 0.78 -10.21
C MET A 1 51.45 -0.33 -9.42
N LYS A 2 52.14 -1.39 -8.95
CA LYS A 2 51.49 -2.48 -8.19
C LYS A 2 50.74 -2.04 -6.92
N LYS A 3 51.28 -1.09 -6.15
CA LYS A 3 50.65 -0.54 -4.93
C LYS A 3 49.37 0.26 -5.21
N ILE A 4 49.32 0.97 -6.33
CA ILE A 4 48.15 1.73 -6.79
C ILE A 4 47.03 0.76 -7.24
N LEU A 5 47.42 -0.34 -7.91
CA LEU A 5 46.49 -1.38 -8.33
C LEU A 5 45.81 -2.07 -7.12
N VAL A 6 46.58 -2.37 -6.07
CA VAL A 6 46.08 -2.98 -4.83
C VAL A 6 45.14 -2.04 -4.08
N LEU A 7 45.44 -0.73 -4.04
CA LEU A 7 44.58 0.25 -3.39
C LEU A 7 43.23 0.42 -4.11
N ILE A 8 43.23 0.40 -5.45
CA ILE A 8 42.00 0.47 -6.25
C ILE A 8 41.13 -0.77 -6.02
N ILE A 9 41.74 -1.95 -5.90
CA ILE A 9 41.02 -3.21 -5.62
C ILE A 9 40.41 -3.20 -4.20
N LEU A 10 41.12 -2.66 -3.21
CA LEU A 10 40.60 -2.54 -1.85
C LEU A 10 39.43 -1.56 -1.76
N ILE A 11 39.50 -0.44 -2.48
CA ILE A 11 38.42 0.55 -2.53
C ILE A 11 37.18 -0.03 -3.23
N SER A 12 37.34 -0.76 -4.33
CA SER A 12 36.21 -1.39 -5.02
C SER A 12 35.54 -2.48 -4.19
N VAL A 13 36.29 -3.28 -3.42
CA VAL A 13 35.71 -4.26 -2.49
C VAL A 13 34.95 -3.58 -1.35
N LEU A 14 35.45 -2.45 -0.83
CA LEU A 14 34.75 -1.67 0.20
C LEU A 14 33.44 -1.05 -0.34
N LEU A 15 33.43 -0.61 -1.60
CA LEU A 15 32.24 -0.04 -2.24
C LEU A 15 31.14 -1.10 -2.48
N VAL A 16 31.52 -2.35 -2.79
CA VAL A 16 30.53 -3.45 -2.95
C VAL A 16 29.91 -3.85 -1.61
N GLY A 17 30.67 -3.76 -0.51
CA GLY A 17 30.16 -4.01 0.85
C GLY A 17 29.22 -2.93 1.39
N LEU A 18 29.18 -1.75 0.77
CA LEU A 18 28.33 -0.63 1.17
C LEU A 18 27.02 -0.52 0.36
N VAL A 19 26.87 -1.33 -0.70
CA VAL A 19 25.59 -1.48 -1.39
C VAL A 19 24.71 -2.32 -0.47
N GLY A 20 23.96 -1.64 0.41
CA GLY A 20 22.98 -2.28 1.28
C GLY A 20 22.16 -3.26 0.45
N THR A 21 22.01 -4.49 0.93
CA THR A 21 21.15 -5.49 0.32
C THR A 21 19.76 -4.88 0.15
N ALA A 22 19.42 -4.46 -1.06
CA ALA A 22 18.05 -4.09 -1.38
C ALA A 22 17.22 -5.34 -1.10
N PHE A 23 16.37 -5.30 -0.08
CA PHE A 23 15.43 -6.38 0.19
C PHE A 23 14.51 -6.44 -1.02
N ALA A 24 14.71 -7.43 -1.89
CA ALA A 24 13.77 -7.72 -2.96
C ALA A 24 12.43 -8.08 -2.30
N SER A 25 11.36 -7.42 -2.73
CA SER A 25 10.03 -7.67 -2.20
C SER A 25 9.60 -9.12 -2.45
N ASP A 26 9.11 -9.81 -1.42
CA ASP A 26 8.60 -11.18 -1.49
C ASP A 26 7.17 -11.26 -2.09
N GLY A 27 6.57 -10.10 -2.37
CA GLY A 27 5.26 -9.98 -2.99
C GLY A 27 4.57 -8.66 -2.66
N VAL A 28 3.36 -8.47 -3.17
CA VAL A 28 2.58 -7.25 -2.95
C VAL A 28 1.29 -7.55 -2.19
N ILE A 29 1.13 -6.94 -1.02
CA ILE A 29 -0.13 -6.90 -0.28
C ILE A 29 -1.03 -5.86 -0.95
N LYS A 30 -2.12 -6.32 -1.55
CA LYS A 30 -3.16 -5.46 -2.13
C LYS A 30 -4.19 -5.11 -1.06
N ILE A 31 -4.38 -3.81 -0.84
CA ILE A 31 -5.40 -3.26 0.05
C ILE A 31 -6.45 -2.53 -0.78
N GLY A 32 -7.73 -2.83 -0.57
CA GLY A 32 -8.82 -2.14 -1.25
C GLY A 32 -9.34 -0.95 -0.45
N ALA A 33 -9.71 0.14 -1.12
CA ALA A 33 -10.30 1.31 -0.49
C ALA A 33 -11.44 1.87 -1.37
N ALA A 34 -12.67 1.80 -0.87
CA ALA A 34 -13.80 2.56 -1.41
C ALA A 34 -13.89 3.86 -0.61
N VAL A 35 -13.54 4.98 -1.24
CA VAL A 35 -13.37 6.28 -0.58
C VAL A 35 -14.20 7.33 -1.30
N SER A 36 -14.76 8.29 -0.58
CA SER A 36 -15.55 9.38 -1.14
C SER A 36 -14.67 10.41 -1.87
N LEU A 37 -14.30 10.15 -3.12
CA LEU A 37 -13.51 11.08 -3.93
C LEU A 37 -14.40 12.15 -4.57
N THR A 38 -15.68 11.83 -4.77
CA THR A 38 -16.73 12.75 -5.16
C THR A 38 -17.93 12.70 -4.19
N GLY A 39 -18.89 13.59 -4.38
CA GLY A 39 -20.09 13.70 -3.55
C GLY A 39 -19.90 14.57 -2.30
N LYS A 40 -20.78 14.38 -1.31
CA LYS A 40 -20.89 15.24 -0.12
C LYS A 40 -19.62 15.23 0.74
N MET A 41 -18.90 14.11 0.80
CA MET A 41 -17.71 13.92 1.64
C MET A 41 -16.40 13.97 0.84
N ALA A 42 -16.41 14.62 -0.33
CA ALA A 42 -15.28 14.63 -1.25
C ALA A 42 -14.01 15.28 -0.66
N TYR A 43 -14.17 16.27 0.23
CA TYR A 43 -13.04 16.91 0.88
C TYR A 43 -12.31 15.93 1.79
N GLU A 44 -13.05 15.27 2.67
CA GLU A 44 -12.51 14.34 3.66
C GLU A 44 -12.00 13.06 3.00
N GLY A 45 -12.69 12.55 1.97
CA GLY A 45 -12.21 11.38 1.24
C GLY A 45 -10.90 11.63 0.49
N ARG A 46 -10.65 12.86 0.01
CA ARG A 46 -9.31 13.23 -0.51
C ARG A 46 -8.25 13.20 0.57
N LEU A 47 -8.52 13.79 1.75
CA LEU A 47 -7.57 13.74 2.87
C LEU A 47 -7.26 12.30 3.32
N VAL A 48 -8.27 11.42 3.32
CA VAL A 48 -8.09 10.00 3.62
C VAL A 48 -7.21 9.32 2.58
N LYS A 49 -7.49 9.54 1.28
CA LYS A 49 -6.67 8.97 0.19
C LYS A 49 -5.22 9.45 0.28
N ASP A 50 -4.99 10.75 0.49
CA ASP A 50 -3.65 11.32 0.59
C ASP A 50 -2.90 10.69 1.78
N GLY A 51 -3.56 10.50 2.92
CA GLY A 51 -2.99 9.80 4.07
C GLY A 51 -2.59 8.35 3.77
N TYR A 52 -3.40 7.61 3.01
CA TYR A 52 -3.08 6.25 2.59
C TYR A 52 -1.93 6.20 1.57
N GLU A 53 -1.81 7.18 0.69
CA GLU A 53 -0.69 7.29 -0.25
C GLU A 53 0.62 7.60 0.48
N VAL A 54 0.60 8.58 1.40
CA VAL A 54 1.76 8.88 2.26
C VAL A 54 2.20 7.65 3.05
N TRP A 55 1.25 6.91 3.62
CA TRP A 55 1.55 5.67 4.33
C TRP A 55 2.15 4.59 3.42
N ALA A 56 1.56 4.37 2.24
CA ALA A 56 2.03 3.35 1.30
C ALA A 56 3.44 3.66 0.79
N ASP A 57 3.68 4.93 0.45
CA ASP A 57 5.01 5.40 0.02
C ASP A 57 6.03 5.23 1.13
N TRP A 58 5.69 5.63 2.37
CA TRP A 58 6.58 5.46 3.52
C TRP A 58 6.89 3.99 3.79
N VAL A 59 5.89 3.10 3.81
CA VAL A 59 6.09 1.67 4.04
C VAL A 59 6.99 1.07 2.97
N ASN A 60 6.70 1.34 1.69
CA ASN A 60 7.49 0.81 0.58
C ASN A 60 8.91 1.37 0.56
N SER A 61 9.11 2.65 0.90
CA SER A 61 10.44 3.25 0.98
C SER A 61 11.29 2.70 2.13
N HIS A 62 10.67 2.05 3.13
CA HIS A 62 11.34 1.44 4.28
C HIS A 62 11.41 -0.09 4.18
N GLY A 63 11.24 -0.65 2.98
CA GLY A 63 11.41 -2.08 2.73
C GLY A 63 10.15 -2.92 2.92
N GLY A 64 8.97 -2.29 2.97
CA GLY A 64 7.69 -2.97 3.03
C GLY A 64 7.27 -3.43 4.44
N ILE A 65 6.26 -4.28 4.50
CA ILE A 65 5.78 -4.91 5.74
C ILE A 65 6.53 -6.22 5.96
N ASN A 66 7.22 -6.33 7.09
CA ASN A 66 7.81 -7.60 7.52
C ASN A 66 6.76 -8.49 8.19
N ALA A 67 6.51 -9.67 7.63
CA ALA A 67 5.60 -10.66 8.20
C ALA A 67 6.12 -12.08 7.93
N GLY A 68 6.34 -12.85 9.00
CA GLY A 68 6.81 -14.24 8.89
C GLY A 68 8.21 -14.37 8.26
N GLY A 69 9.09 -13.37 8.48
CA GLY A 69 10.44 -13.35 7.91
C GLY A 69 10.51 -12.93 6.44
N LYS A 70 9.39 -12.52 5.84
CA LYS A 70 9.29 -12.01 4.48
C LYS A 70 8.91 -10.53 4.49
N ASN A 71 9.34 -9.80 3.47
CA ASN A 71 9.04 -8.38 3.28
C ASN A 71 8.08 -8.21 2.09
N TYR A 72 6.96 -7.54 2.32
CA TYR A 72 5.95 -7.32 1.28
C TYR A 72 5.74 -5.84 1.01
N ASP A 73 5.75 -5.45 -0.26
CA ASP A 73 5.33 -4.12 -0.65
C ASP A 73 3.80 -4.00 -0.49
N VAL A 74 3.32 -2.78 -0.33
CA VAL A 74 1.88 -2.49 -0.25
C VAL A 74 1.42 -1.77 -1.50
N LYS A 75 0.21 -2.12 -1.96
CA LYS A 75 -0.48 -1.41 -3.03
C LYS A 75 -1.94 -1.19 -2.67
N VAL A 76 -2.37 0.06 -2.69
CA VAL A 76 -3.77 0.42 -2.47
C VAL A 76 -4.51 0.49 -3.80
N ILE A 77 -5.70 -0.11 -3.87
CA ILE A 77 -6.61 -0.07 -5.01
C ILE A 77 -7.82 0.77 -4.61
N TYR A 78 -7.97 1.92 -5.27
CA TYR A 78 -9.01 2.89 -4.97
C TYR A 78 -10.21 2.75 -5.90
N TYR A 79 -11.39 2.97 -5.32
CA TYR A 79 -12.60 3.32 -6.05
C TYR A 79 -13.32 4.48 -5.36
N ASP A 80 -14.00 5.29 -6.16
CA ASP A 80 -14.86 6.37 -5.67
C ASP A 80 -16.25 5.84 -5.28
N ASP A 81 -16.61 5.96 -4.00
CA ASP A 81 -17.93 5.57 -3.49
C ASP A 81 -19.01 6.65 -3.68
N GLU A 82 -18.65 7.81 -4.24
CA GLU A 82 -19.55 8.92 -4.54
C GLU A 82 -20.31 9.44 -3.30
N SER A 83 -19.77 9.17 -2.10
CA SER A 83 -20.40 9.44 -0.80
C SER A 83 -21.71 8.68 -0.57
N THR A 84 -21.89 7.49 -1.16
CA THR A 84 -23.14 6.72 -1.02
C THR A 84 -22.94 5.32 -0.45
N PRO A 85 -23.79 4.86 0.51
CA PRO A 85 -23.68 3.51 1.09
C PRO A 85 -23.83 2.39 0.05
N VAL A 86 -24.76 2.53 -0.90
CA VAL A 86 -25.02 1.52 -1.94
C VAL A 86 -23.82 1.32 -2.85
N ARG A 87 -23.16 2.41 -3.24
CA ARG A 87 -21.95 2.34 -4.08
C ARG A 87 -20.79 1.75 -3.29
N GLY A 88 -20.56 2.20 -2.06
CA GLY A 88 -19.53 1.66 -1.16
C GLY A 88 -19.64 0.15 -1.00
N ALA A 89 -20.84 -0.36 -0.69
CA ALA A 89 -21.10 -1.81 -0.59
C ALA A 89 -20.72 -2.58 -1.87
N LYS A 90 -21.16 -2.11 -3.05
CA LYS A 90 -20.84 -2.73 -4.35
C LYS A 90 -19.34 -2.71 -4.65
N LEU A 91 -18.66 -1.63 -4.30
CA LEU A 91 -17.22 -1.48 -4.53
C LEU A 91 -16.41 -2.36 -3.59
N THR A 92 -16.83 -2.50 -2.33
CA THR A 92 -16.22 -3.45 -1.39
C THR A 92 -16.32 -4.88 -1.90
N GLU A 93 -17.50 -5.31 -2.36
CA GLU A 93 -17.68 -6.63 -2.99
C GLU A 93 -16.74 -6.81 -4.20
N LYS A 94 -16.64 -5.77 -5.07
CA LYS A 94 -15.74 -5.80 -6.22
C LYS A 94 -14.27 -5.92 -5.82
N LEU A 95 -13.83 -5.16 -4.82
CA LEU A 95 -12.46 -5.20 -4.30
C LEU A 95 -12.11 -6.61 -3.82
N ILE A 96 -13.02 -7.26 -3.09
CA ILE A 96 -12.85 -8.63 -2.61
C ILE A 96 -12.87 -9.63 -3.77
N THR A 97 -13.93 -9.60 -4.59
CA THR A 97 -14.20 -10.68 -5.55
C THR A 97 -13.42 -10.57 -6.84
N GLN A 98 -13.20 -9.37 -7.37
CA GLN A 98 -12.54 -9.15 -8.65
C GLN A 98 -11.07 -8.74 -8.46
N ASN A 99 -10.81 -7.75 -7.61
CA ASN A 99 -9.43 -7.29 -7.38
C ASN A 99 -8.62 -8.24 -6.48
N LYS A 100 -9.31 -9.13 -5.75
CA LYS A 100 -8.70 -10.11 -4.83
C LYS A 100 -7.73 -9.41 -3.88
N VAL A 101 -8.20 -8.34 -3.24
CA VAL A 101 -7.44 -7.65 -2.19
C VAL A 101 -7.37 -8.54 -0.95
N GLN A 102 -6.28 -8.44 -0.20
CA GLN A 102 -6.10 -9.19 1.05
C GLN A 102 -6.74 -8.47 2.23
N TYR A 103 -6.76 -7.13 2.18
CA TYR A 103 -7.27 -6.27 3.24
C TYR A 103 -8.10 -5.13 2.66
N LEU A 104 -8.90 -4.51 3.52
CA LEU A 104 -9.70 -3.34 3.19
C LEU A 104 -9.35 -2.19 4.14
N PHE A 105 -9.22 -1.00 3.58
CA PHE A 105 -9.34 0.23 4.35
C PHE A 105 -10.81 0.63 4.48
N GLY A 106 -11.14 1.19 5.64
CA GLY A 106 -12.49 1.59 5.97
C GLY A 106 -12.97 2.80 5.15
N PRO A 107 -14.28 2.90 4.87
CA PRO A 107 -14.88 4.11 4.31
C PRO A 107 -14.80 5.29 5.29
N PHE A 108 -14.99 6.50 4.78
CA PHE A 108 -14.97 7.72 5.61
C PHE A 108 -16.23 7.88 6.50
N SER A 109 -17.42 7.53 6.00
CA SER A 109 -18.70 7.79 6.68
C SER A 109 -19.23 6.57 7.42
N SER A 110 -19.78 6.75 8.64
CA SER A 110 -20.43 5.69 9.42
C SER A 110 -21.53 4.95 8.65
N SER A 111 -22.32 5.64 7.82
CA SER A 111 -23.38 5.01 7.04
C SER A 111 -22.84 4.09 5.94
N ILE A 112 -21.69 4.44 5.37
CA ILE A 112 -21.01 3.64 4.36
C ILE A 112 -20.31 2.47 5.06
N THR A 113 -19.61 2.72 6.17
CA THR A 113 -18.98 1.68 7.01
C THR A 113 -19.98 0.60 7.42
N PHE A 114 -21.17 1.00 7.89
CA PHE A 114 -22.22 0.05 8.26
C PHE A 114 -22.67 -0.82 7.07
N ALA A 115 -22.80 -0.23 5.88
CA ALA A 115 -23.17 -0.96 4.67
C ALA A 115 -22.05 -1.92 4.19
N THR A 116 -20.78 -1.60 4.46
CA THR A 116 -19.64 -2.40 4.00
C THR A 116 -19.21 -3.50 4.98
N THR A 117 -19.47 -3.37 6.29
CA THR A 117 -18.97 -4.31 7.31
C THR A 117 -19.45 -5.74 7.06
N ALA A 118 -20.74 -5.93 6.79
CA ALA A 118 -21.33 -7.24 6.53
C ALA A 118 -20.82 -7.90 5.23
N ILE A 119 -20.17 -7.14 4.35
CA ILE A 119 -19.53 -7.65 3.14
C ILE A 119 -18.08 -8.06 3.44
N GLY A 120 -17.37 -7.24 4.23
CA GLY A 120 -15.99 -7.52 4.63
C GLY A 120 -15.83 -8.68 5.62
N GLU A 121 -16.89 -9.04 6.35
CA GLU A 121 -16.90 -10.14 7.33
C GLU A 121 -17.24 -11.52 6.74
N LYS A 122 -17.56 -11.59 5.43
CA LYS A 122 -17.83 -12.86 4.74
C LYS A 122 -16.56 -13.58 4.35
#